data_AF-A0A7X7C8F1-F1
#
_entry.id   AF-A0A7X7C8F1-F1
#
_cell.length_a   1.000
_cell.length_b   1.000
_cell.length_c   1.000
_cell.angle_alpha   90.00
_cell.angle_beta   90.00
_cell.angle_gamma   90.00
#
_symmetry.space_group_name_H-M   'P 1'
#
loop_
_entity.id
_entity.type
_entity.pdbx_description
1 polymer ?
#
loop_
_entity_poly.entity_id
_entity_poly.type
_entity_poly.pdbx_seq_one_letter_code
_entity_poly.pdbx_strand_id
1 'polypeptide(L)'
;MSIQKKGMDISLAPIENEVRNLLDLFEFFLTERHLGKSIEALGEIVRDMRIVIGRIMSDYFIRLRPEDEVKFCTSLAVMLAERGQLIPFEDDGEYVDYCIGEILTAFEYAQEIKESYPEDKILQKILALDIPVLRPFDYGLRGKLKLIEKNKKRRLHN
;
A
#
# COMPACT_ATOMS: atom_id res chain seq x y z
N MET A 1 -12.03 15.58 10.44
CA MET A 1 -10.61 15.92 10.69
C MET A 1 -10.00 16.25 9.34
N SER A 2 -9.54 17.49 9.15
CA SER A 2 -8.85 17.89 7.91
C SER A 2 -7.50 17.20 7.85
N ILE A 3 -7.20 16.57 6.71
CA ILE A 3 -5.84 16.17 6.34
C ILE A 3 -5.01 17.46 6.40
N GLN A 4 -4.10 17.56 7.36
CA GLN A 4 -3.30 18.78 7.53
C GLN A 4 -2.42 18.98 6.30
N LYS A 5 -2.60 20.12 5.64
CA LYS A 5 -1.88 20.62 4.44
C LYS A 5 -0.38 20.91 4.67
N LYS A 6 0.32 20.19 5.54
CA LYS A 6 1.77 20.38 5.69
C LYS A 6 2.50 19.49 4.69
N GLY A 7 2.78 20.05 3.51
CA GLY A 7 3.70 19.46 2.53
C GLY A 7 3.07 18.94 1.23
N MET A 8 1.74 18.95 1.10
CA MET A 8 1.07 18.50 -0.12
C MET A 8 0.77 19.68 -1.07
N ASP A 9 1.64 19.88 -2.05
CA ASP A 9 1.49 20.90 -3.12
C ASP A 9 0.62 20.41 -4.30
N ILE A 10 -0.18 19.36 -4.08
CA ILE A 10 -1.10 18.74 -5.05
C ILE A 10 -2.48 18.61 -4.41
N SER A 11 -3.52 19.00 -5.15
CA SER A 11 -4.89 18.89 -4.69
C SER A 11 -5.38 17.44 -4.79
N LEU A 12 -5.53 16.77 -3.66
CA LEU A 12 -6.19 15.46 -3.59
C LEU A 12 -7.71 15.54 -3.66
N ALA A 13 -8.32 16.73 -3.74
CA ALA A 13 -9.77 16.91 -3.66
C ALA A 13 -10.59 15.92 -4.54
N PRO A 14 -10.15 15.51 -5.75
CA PRO A 14 -10.90 14.54 -6.56
C PRO A 14 -10.93 13.11 -6.01
N ILE A 15 -9.96 12.73 -5.17
CA ILE A 15 -9.76 11.37 -4.65
C ILE A 15 -9.52 11.33 -3.13
N GLU A 16 -9.84 12.42 -2.42
CA GLU A 16 -9.52 12.56 -1.00
C GLU A 16 -10.18 11.45 -0.18
N ASN A 17 -11.41 11.06 -0.56
CA ASN A 17 -12.13 9.96 0.08
C ASN A 17 -11.46 8.62 -0.17
N GLU A 18 -11.01 8.35 -1.40
CA GLU A 18 -10.33 7.11 -1.77
C GLU A 18 -8.98 6.99 -1.07
N VAL A 19 -8.20 8.07 -1.01
CA VAL A 19 -6.93 8.10 -0.27
C VAL A 19 -7.18 7.88 1.22
N ARG A 20 -8.16 8.56 1.81
CA ARG A 20 -8.52 8.33 3.21
C ARG A 20 -8.93 6.87 3.46
N ASN A 21 -9.77 6.31 2.60
CA ASN A 21 -10.22 4.92 2.72
C ASN A 21 -9.03 3.95 2.61
N LEU A 22 -8.06 4.21 1.73
CA LEU A 22 -6.84 3.41 1.64
C LEU A 22 -6.04 3.47 2.96
N LEU A 23 -5.85 4.67 3.52
CA LEU A 23 -5.14 4.85 4.79
C LEU A 23 -5.84 4.13 5.95
N ASP A 24 -7.16 4.21 6.01
CA ASP A 24 -7.96 3.56 7.06
C ASP A 24 -7.91 2.03 6.91
N LEU A 25 -8.00 1.49 5.68
CA LEU A 25 -7.84 0.06 5.41
C LEU A 25 -6.43 -0.44 5.72
N PHE A 26 -5.40 0.36 5.45
CA PHE A 26 -4.02 0.04 5.76
C PHE A 26 -3.78 -0.03 7.27
N GLU A 27 -4.24 0.97 8.02
CA GLU A 27 -4.18 0.97 9.49
C GLU A 27 -4.96 -0.22 10.07
N PHE A 28 -6.14 -0.51 9.52
CA PHE A 28 -6.96 -1.64 9.94
C PHE A 28 -6.26 -2.98 9.66
N PHE A 29 -5.65 -3.15 8.49
CA PHE A 29 -4.87 -4.34 8.15
C PHE A 29 -3.75 -4.58 9.15
N LEU A 30 -2.94 -3.56 9.41
CA LEU A 30 -1.80 -3.66 10.32
C LEU A 30 -2.26 -3.98 11.75
N THR A 31 -3.37 -3.38 12.19
CA THR A 31 -3.97 -3.63 13.51
C THR A 31 -4.48 -5.07 13.63
N GLU A 32 -5.29 -5.53 12.69
CA GLU A 32 -5.83 -6.89 12.67
C GLU A 32 -4.71 -7.94 12.58
N ARG A 33 -3.64 -7.64 11.84
CA ARG A 33 -2.44 -8.46 11.81
C ARG A 33 -1.77 -8.54 13.17
N HIS A 34 -1.57 -7.40 13.84
CA HIS A 34 -0.98 -7.34 15.17
C HIS A 34 -1.79 -8.17 16.18
N LEU A 35 -3.12 -8.16 16.06
CA LEU A 35 -4.04 -8.99 16.84
C LEU A 35 -4.03 -10.49 16.45
N GLY A 36 -3.20 -10.90 15.50
CA GLY A 36 -3.01 -12.30 15.13
C GLY A 36 -4.18 -12.91 14.36
N LYS A 37 -4.95 -12.10 13.62
CA LYS A 37 -6.12 -12.54 12.86
C LYS A 37 -5.78 -13.59 11.79
N SER A 38 -6.81 -14.29 11.33
CA SER A 38 -6.65 -15.36 10.35
C SER A 38 -6.27 -14.80 8.98
N ILE A 39 -5.67 -15.65 8.13
CA ILE A 39 -5.25 -15.25 6.79
C ILE A 39 -6.45 -14.86 5.93
N GLU A 40 -7.59 -15.52 6.13
CA GLU A 40 -8.84 -15.23 5.42
C GLU A 40 -9.31 -13.80 5.71
N ALA A 41 -9.36 -13.41 6.99
CA ALA A 41 -9.73 -12.06 7.39
C ALA A 41 -8.76 -10.99 6.86
N LEU A 42 -7.46 -11.26 6.93
CA LEU A 42 -6.44 -10.37 6.36
C LEU A 42 -6.56 -10.31 4.82
N GLY A 43 -6.94 -11.42 4.18
CA GLY A 43 -7.20 -11.53 2.75
C GLY A 43 -8.34 -10.63 2.27
N GLU A 44 -9.42 -10.53 3.05
CA GLU A 44 -10.54 -9.64 2.76
C GLU A 44 -10.11 -8.17 2.80
N ILE A 45 -9.37 -7.76 3.84
CA ILE A 45 -8.88 -6.39 3.96
C ILE A 45 -7.94 -6.04 2.78
N VAL A 46 -7.05 -6.96 2.42
CA VAL A 46 -6.14 -6.78 1.27
C VAL A 46 -6.91 -6.68 -0.04
N ARG A 47 -7.97 -7.47 -0.22
CA ARG A 47 -8.85 -7.37 -1.39
C ARG A 47 -9.50 -5.99 -1.48
N ASP A 48 -9.97 -5.44 -0.36
CA ASP A 48 -10.58 -4.11 -0.32
C ASP A 48 -9.54 -3.02 -0.63
N MET A 49 -8.33 -3.13 -0.08
CA MET A 49 -7.21 -2.23 -0.42
C MET A 49 -6.92 -2.26 -1.92
N ARG A 50 -6.88 -3.44 -2.55
CA ARG A 50 -6.66 -3.58 -4.01
C ARG A 50 -7.72 -2.83 -4.81
N ILE A 51 -8.98 -2.91 -4.42
CA ILE A 51 -10.09 -2.22 -5.08
C ILE A 51 -9.89 -0.70 -5.00
N VAL A 52 -9.54 -0.19 -3.81
CA VAL A 52 -9.33 1.25 -3.61
C VAL A 52 -8.11 1.74 -4.40
N ILE A 53 -6.99 1.01 -4.37
CA ILE A 53 -5.79 1.34 -5.16
C ILE A 53 -6.12 1.36 -6.65
N GLY A 54 -6.86 0.37 -7.16
CA GLY A 54 -7.26 0.31 -8.57
C GLY A 54 -8.10 1.52 -9.00
N ARG A 55 -8.99 2.02 -8.12
CA ARG A 55 -9.77 3.25 -8.38
C ARG A 55 -8.89 4.49 -8.39
N ILE A 56 -8.05 4.68 -7.37
CA ILE A 56 -7.09 5.81 -7.31
C ILE A 56 -6.24 5.83 -8.60
N MET A 57 -5.75 4.66 -9.00
CA MET A 57 -4.89 4.52 -10.16
C MET A 57 -5.62 4.88 -11.47
N SER A 58 -6.78 4.27 -11.71
CA SER A 58 -7.54 4.38 -12.97
C SER A 58 -8.25 5.73 -13.13
N ASP A 59 -8.80 6.25 -12.04
CA ASP A 59 -9.63 7.45 -12.06
C ASP A 59 -8.81 8.73 -11.96
N TYR A 60 -7.63 8.67 -11.34
CA TYR A 60 -6.79 9.84 -11.07
C TYR A 60 -5.35 9.69 -11.54
N PHE A 61 -4.59 8.73 -11.02
CA PHE A 61 -3.14 8.66 -11.20
C PHE A 61 -2.71 8.60 -12.68
N ILE A 62 -3.39 7.78 -13.48
CA ILE A 62 -3.08 7.63 -14.93
C ILE A 62 -3.17 8.96 -15.70
N ARG A 63 -3.94 9.93 -15.19
CA ARG A 63 -4.18 11.24 -15.81
C ARG A 63 -3.23 12.33 -15.35
N LEU A 64 -2.44 12.06 -14.30
CA LEU A 64 -1.46 13.00 -13.80
C LEU A 64 -0.35 13.28 -14.82
N ARG A 65 0.34 14.40 -14.64
CA ARG A 65 1.62 14.63 -15.32
C ARG A 65 2.74 13.98 -14.51
N PRO A 66 3.90 13.65 -15.13
CA PRO A 66 5.02 13.01 -14.45
C PRO A 66 5.44 13.71 -13.14
N GLU A 67 5.47 15.04 -13.13
CA GLU A 67 5.88 15.80 -11.94
C GLU A 67 4.87 15.66 -10.79
N ASP A 68 3.59 15.51 -11.13
CA ASP A 68 2.50 15.36 -10.16
C ASP A 68 2.37 13.90 -9.68
N GLU A 69 2.81 12.91 -10.49
CA GLU A 69 2.91 11.50 -10.08
C GLU A 69 3.94 11.31 -8.96
N VAL A 70 5.14 11.87 -9.14
CA VAL A 70 6.22 11.77 -8.13
C VAL A 70 5.77 12.41 -6.82
N LYS A 71 5.12 13.57 -6.88
CA LYS A 71 4.54 14.22 -5.70
C LYS A 71 3.46 13.37 -5.05
N PHE A 72 2.60 12.74 -5.85
CA PHE A 72 1.55 11.86 -5.35
C PHE A 72 2.13 10.66 -4.61
N CYS A 73 3.04 9.91 -5.23
CA CYS A 73 3.67 8.74 -4.62
C CYS A 73 4.43 9.10 -3.34
N THR A 74 5.18 10.22 -3.36
CA THR A 74 5.89 10.72 -2.16
C THR A 74 4.92 11.05 -1.03
N SER A 75 3.83 11.76 -1.34
CA SER A 75 2.82 12.12 -0.33
C SER A 75 2.11 10.90 0.22
N LEU A 76 1.76 9.94 -0.64
CA LEU A 76 1.13 8.69 -0.23
C LEU A 76 2.06 7.87 0.68
N ALA A 77 3.34 7.78 0.34
CA ALA A 77 4.35 7.11 1.17
C ALA A 77 4.45 7.72 2.57
N VAL A 78 4.50 9.05 2.66
CA VAL A 78 4.53 9.77 3.95
C VAL A 78 3.27 9.49 4.76
N MET A 79 2.08 9.62 4.15
CA MET A 79 0.82 9.37 4.85
C MET A 79 0.69 7.93 5.34
N LEU A 80 1.14 6.94 4.56
CA LEU A 80 1.16 5.53 4.98
C LEU A 80 2.15 5.30 6.13
N ALA A 81 3.34 5.91 6.07
CA ALA A 81 4.34 5.80 7.13
C ALA A 81 3.83 6.41 8.45
N GLU A 82 3.17 7.58 8.39
CA GLU A 82 2.54 8.21 9.55
C GLU A 82 1.48 7.30 10.18
N ARG A 83 0.64 6.63 9.37
CA ARG A 83 -0.32 5.65 9.87
C ARG A 83 0.35 4.41 10.47
N GLY A 84 1.40 3.91 9.85
CA GLY A 84 2.15 2.75 10.33
C GLY A 84 2.79 2.97 11.70
N GLN A 85 3.23 4.21 12.00
CA GLN A 85 3.80 4.58 13.29
C GLN A 85 2.81 4.60 14.45
N LEU A 86 1.51 4.67 14.18
CA LEU A 86 0.48 4.67 15.23
C LEU A 86 0.28 3.30 15.87
N ILE A 87 0.80 2.23 15.25
CA ILE A 87 0.57 0.87 15.69
C ILE A 87 1.78 0.40 16.51
N PRO A 88 1.56 -0.05 17.76
CA PRO A 88 2.64 -0.43 18.67
C PRO A 88 3.24 -1.79 18.28
N PHE A 89 4.04 -1.83 17.22
CA PHE A 89 4.83 -3.00 16.84
C PHE A 89 6.14 -3.02 17.64
N GLU A 90 6.36 -4.05 18.47
CA GLU A 90 7.60 -4.17 19.26
C GLU A 90 8.83 -4.59 18.40
N ASP A 91 8.68 -5.02 17.14
CA ASP A 91 9.81 -5.50 16.30
C ASP A 91 9.54 -5.52 14.76
N ASP A 92 8.61 -4.71 14.23
CA ASP A 92 8.03 -4.95 12.87
C ASP A 92 8.09 -3.74 11.90
N GLY A 93 8.97 -2.76 12.13
CA GLY A 93 9.15 -1.59 11.24
C GLY A 93 9.47 -1.98 9.79
N GLU A 94 10.35 -2.98 9.61
CA GLU A 94 10.66 -3.55 8.29
C GLU A 94 9.43 -4.10 7.56
N TYR A 95 8.45 -4.62 8.31
CA TYR A 95 7.23 -5.18 7.74
C TYR A 95 6.24 -4.08 7.32
N VAL A 96 6.15 -2.99 8.08
CA VAL A 96 5.38 -1.80 7.67
C VAL A 96 5.96 -1.23 6.38
N ASP A 97 7.28 -1.03 6.32
CA ASP A 97 7.98 -0.55 5.13
C ASP A 97 7.74 -1.46 3.91
N TYR A 98 7.78 -2.78 4.12
CA TYR A 98 7.43 -3.76 3.09
C TYR A 98 6.00 -3.55 2.56
N CYS A 99 5.00 -3.41 3.45
CA CYS A 99 3.63 -3.19 3.02
C CYS A 99 3.44 -1.87 2.26
N ILE A 100 4.15 -0.80 2.67
CA ILE A 100 4.15 0.47 1.94
C ILE A 100 4.75 0.27 0.54
N GLY A 101 5.88 -0.43 0.45
CA GLY A 101 6.52 -0.77 -0.82
C GLY A 101 5.56 -1.48 -1.78
N GLU A 102 4.86 -2.52 -1.32
CA GLU A 102 3.88 -3.24 -2.15
C GLU A 102 2.75 -2.35 -2.67
N ILE A 103 2.28 -1.37 -1.88
CA ILE A 103 1.27 -0.39 -2.33
C ILE A 103 1.87 0.52 -3.41
N LEU A 104 3.07 1.05 -3.20
CA LEU A 104 3.72 1.98 -4.12
C LEU A 104 4.12 1.32 -5.44
N THR A 105 4.54 0.06 -5.43
CA THR A 105 4.88 -0.70 -6.64
C THR A 105 3.74 -0.77 -7.65
N ALA A 106 2.47 -0.76 -7.19
CA ALA A 106 1.33 -0.69 -8.11
C ALA A 106 1.31 0.63 -8.90
N PHE A 107 1.73 1.74 -8.29
CA PHE A 107 1.84 3.03 -8.95
C PHE A 107 3.08 3.11 -9.84
N GLU A 108 4.21 2.53 -9.42
CA GLU A 108 5.43 2.42 -10.25
C GLU A 108 5.14 1.74 -11.59
N TYR A 109 4.43 0.60 -11.58
CA TYR A 109 3.98 -0.03 -12.83
C TYR A 109 3.10 0.88 -13.69
N ALA A 110 2.24 1.70 -13.08
CA ALA A 110 1.43 2.65 -13.82
C ALA A 110 2.29 3.75 -14.46
N GLN A 111 3.39 4.16 -13.83
CA GLN A 111 4.35 5.10 -14.42
C GLN A 111 5.07 4.46 -15.61
N GLU A 112 5.55 3.21 -15.47
CA GLU A 112 6.20 2.46 -16.57
C GLU A 112 5.28 2.31 -17.79
N ILE A 113 3.98 2.06 -17.58
CA ILE A 113 2.97 2.01 -18.64
C ILE A 113 2.86 3.38 -19.34
N LYS A 114 2.84 4.47 -18.58
CA LYS A 114 2.73 5.82 -19.15
C LYS A 114 3.97 6.21 -19.94
N GLU A 115 5.15 5.84 -19.48
CA GLU A 115 6.42 6.03 -20.19
C GLU A 115 6.49 5.21 -21.48
N SER A 116 5.97 3.98 -21.45
CA SER A 116 5.96 3.08 -22.61
C SER A 116 4.96 3.50 -23.70
N TYR A 117 3.87 4.17 -23.31
CA TYR A 117 2.75 4.51 -24.22
C TYR A 117 2.29 5.97 -24.05
N PRO A 118 3.14 7.00 -24.20
CA PRO A 118 2.88 8.37 -23.75
C PRO A 118 1.61 9.01 -24.34
N GLU A 119 1.27 8.67 -25.58
CA GLU A 119 0.13 9.26 -26.31
C GLU A 119 -1.13 8.39 -26.29
N ASP A 120 -1.02 7.09 -25.99
CA ASP A 120 -2.16 6.16 -26.05
C ASP A 120 -2.85 6.03 -24.69
N LYS A 121 -3.67 7.03 -24.35
CA LYS A 121 -4.40 7.08 -23.07
C LYS A 121 -5.41 5.95 -22.89
N ILE A 122 -5.87 5.33 -23.98
CA ILE A 122 -6.80 4.20 -23.90
C ILE A 122 -6.02 2.95 -23.52
N LEU A 123 -4.91 2.67 -24.21
CA LEU A 123 -4.04 1.54 -23.91
C LEU A 123 -3.43 1.65 -22.51
N GLN A 124 -3.01 2.85 -22.08
CA GLN A 124 -2.54 3.09 -20.71
C GLN A 124 -3.58 2.63 -19.67
N LYS A 125 -4.86 2.98 -19.86
CA LYS A 125 -5.94 2.56 -18.97
C LYS A 125 -6.17 1.06 -19.01
N ILE A 126 -6.17 0.46 -20.19
CA ILE A 126 -6.37 -1.00 -20.34
C ILE A 126 -5.26 -1.76 -19.62
N LEU A 127 -4.00 -1.41 -19.86
CA LEU A 127 -2.85 -2.07 -19.23
C LEU A 127 -2.81 -1.84 -17.71
N ALA A 128 -3.25 -0.66 -17.25
CA ALA A 128 -3.31 -0.37 -15.82
C ALA A 128 -4.30 -1.28 -15.06
N LEU A 129 -5.37 -1.75 -15.72
CA LEU A 129 -6.30 -2.72 -15.13
C LEU A 129 -5.65 -4.09 -14.88
N ASP A 130 -4.60 -4.42 -15.62
CA ASP A 130 -3.86 -5.68 -15.48
C ASP A 130 -2.73 -5.60 -14.45
N ILE A 131 -2.44 -4.41 -13.89
CA ILE A 131 -1.38 -4.24 -12.88
C ILE A 131 -1.65 -5.18 -11.71
N PRO A 132 -0.66 -5.99 -11.30
CA PRO A 132 -0.78 -6.87 -10.15
C PRO A 132 -0.74 -6.05 -8.85
N VAL A 133 -1.88 -5.48 -8.44
CA VAL A 133 -1.98 -4.76 -7.17
C VAL A 133 -1.79 -5.75 -6.01
N LEU A 134 -0.71 -5.58 -5.25
CA LEU A 134 -0.34 -6.39 -4.08
C LEU A 134 -0.09 -7.90 -4.37
N ARG A 135 0.65 -8.29 -5.42
CA ARG A 135 1.07 -9.70 -5.64
C ARG A 135 2.60 -9.84 -5.51
N PRO A 136 3.18 -10.51 -4.48
CA PRO A 136 2.61 -11.45 -3.51
C PRO A 136 2.52 -10.85 -2.10
N PHE A 137 1.38 -10.25 -1.76
CA PHE A 137 1.21 -9.64 -0.44
C PHE A 137 1.39 -10.67 0.68
N ASP A 138 2.47 -10.52 1.45
CA ASP A 138 2.76 -11.40 2.57
C ASP A 138 1.81 -11.09 3.74
N TYR A 139 0.85 -11.98 4.00
CA TYR A 139 -0.05 -11.94 5.17
C TYR A 139 0.66 -12.22 6.51
N GLY A 140 1.99 -12.12 6.58
CA GLY A 140 2.80 -12.44 7.75
C GLY A 140 3.24 -13.88 7.84
N LEU A 141 3.14 -14.62 6.74
CA LEU A 141 3.65 -15.98 6.63
C LEU A 141 5.16 -16.02 6.84
N ARG A 142 5.93 -15.07 6.28
CA ARG A 142 7.39 -15.04 6.49
C ARG A 142 7.76 -14.67 7.93
N GLY A 143 7.00 -13.78 8.56
CA GLY A 143 7.15 -13.41 9.98
C GLY A 143 6.83 -14.58 10.93
N LYS A 144 5.74 -15.31 10.68
CA LYS A 144 5.37 -16.53 11.44
C LYS A 144 6.43 -17.62 11.28
N LEU A 145 7.00 -17.82 10.10
CA LEU A 145 8.10 -18.76 9.88
C LEU A 145 9.34 -18.39 10.71
N LYS A 146 9.76 -17.11 10.69
CA LYS A 146 10.87 -16.61 11.53
C LYS A 146 10.63 -16.82 13.03
N LEU A 147 9.40 -16.58 13.51
CA LEU A 147 9.01 -16.80 14.92
C LEU A 147 9.06 -18.29 15.32
N ILE A 148 8.58 -19.18 14.44
CA ILE A 148 8.65 -20.64 14.64
C ILE A 148 10.12 -21.09 14.72
N GLU A 149 10.99 -20.57 13.85
CA GLU A 149 12.42 -20.87 13.87
C GLU A 149 13.13 -20.34 15.13
N LYS A 150 12.84 -19.10 15.56
CA LYS A 150 13.35 -18.54 16.84
C LYS A 150 12.93 -19.42 18.03
N ASN A 151 11.68 -19.87 18.07
CA ASN A 151 11.18 -20.74 19.15
C ASN A 151 11.77 -22.16 19.10
N LYS A 152 11.99 -22.74 17.91
CA LYS A 152 12.70 -24.02 17.77
C LYS A 152 14.14 -23.92 18.29
N LYS A 153 14.88 -22.86 17.95
CA LYS A 153 16.25 -22.64 18.45
C LYS A 153 16.29 -22.51 19.98
N ARG A 154 15.35 -21.79 20.61
CA ARG A 154 15.26 -21.69 22.08
C ARG A 154 14.97 -23.03 22.77
N ARG A 155 14.18 -23.92 22.16
CA ARG A 155 13.86 -25.24 22.73
C ARG A 155 14.99 -26.27 22.60
N LEU A 156 15.96 -26.05 21.71
CA LEU A 156 17.12 -26.93 21.50
C LEU A 156 18.33 -26.57 22.38
N HIS A 157 18.23 -25.51 23.19
CA HIS A 157 19.29 -25.04 24.09
C HIS A 157 18.89 -25.08 25.58
N ASN A 158 17.76 -25.71 25.89
CA ASN A 158 17.35 -26.11 27.24
C ASN A 158 17.30 -27.64 27.30
#